data_AF-A0A2S9H3S1-F1
#
_entry.id   AF-A0A2S9H3S1-F1
#
_cell.length_a   1.000
_cell.length_b   1.000
_cell.length_c   1.000
_cell.angle_alpha   90.00
_cell.angle_beta   90.00
_cell.angle_gamma   90.00
#
_symmetry.space_group_name_H-M   'P 1'
#
loop_
_entity.id
_entity.type
_entity.pdbx_description
1 polymer ?
#
loop_
_entity_poly.entity_id
_entity_poly.type
_entity_poly.pdbx_seq_one_letter_code
_entity_poly.pdbx_strand_id
1 'polypeptide(L)'
;MKNIIYYIKSKIGYFVLFIFILMSACLYYFLKEPASNSPLESKLHSSEAWKQSPFEKNRSELNEQPTVKVFISLPDQIDRLIATRNPANALKAYWLVTDCIHFQQWGNLPVFAFPVFREMTVTEKSDEVKLCSGLTERLKTASLENLSYAVKNGVSGAAIAFLQAGPFGDKSALESRPNDPLIIEWKKQAIAQLTEIANNGDYMSVLVLANEYDSSNGVVENNPSLAFTYAIATRQFDDRFGIPSQFNDERLARLQSGLSQDEINTATSSATTISANWLKNVREQGEILSNSVAAPAISPLNLLVESR
;
A
#
# COMPACT_ATOMS: atom_id res chain seq x y z
N MET A 1 -32.15 -42.85 38.87
CA MET A 1 -31.65 -42.69 37.48
C MET A 1 -32.68 -42.16 36.47
N LYS A 2 -33.97 -42.52 36.52
CA LYS A 2 -34.99 -42.01 35.56
C LYS A 2 -35.21 -40.49 35.58
N ASN A 3 -35.04 -39.81 36.73
CA ASN A 3 -35.26 -38.36 36.84
C ASN A 3 -34.14 -37.49 36.22
N ILE A 4 -32.92 -38.01 36.11
CA ILE A 4 -31.79 -37.26 35.52
C ILE A 4 -31.91 -37.21 33.99
N ILE A 5 -32.40 -38.29 33.37
CA ILE A 5 -32.59 -38.36 31.92
C ILE A 5 -33.69 -37.38 31.46
N TYR A 6 -34.75 -37.18 32.27
CA TYR A 6 -35.80 -36.21 31.96
C TYR A 6 -35.30 -34.76 32.04
N TYR A 7 -34.44 -34.46 33.00
CA TYR A 7 -33.87 -33.12 33.18
C TYR A 7 -32.92 -32.73 32.03
N ILE A 8 -32.11 -33.68 31.54
CA ILE A 8 -31.19 -33.45 30.41
C ILE A 8 -31.94 -33.28 29.09
N LYS A 9 -32.98 -34.09 28.83
CA LYS A 9 -33.82 -33.94 27.63
C LYS A 9 -34.55 -32.58 27.59
N SER A 10 -34.98 -32.08 28.74
CA SER A 10 -35.64 -30.78 28.83
C SER A 10 -34.70 -29.62 28.48
N LYS A 11 -33.46 -29.61 29.00
CA LYS A 11 -32.50 -28.52 28.71
C LYS A 11 -31.99 -28.49 27.28
N ILE A 12 -31.82 -29.65 26.63
CA ILE A 12 -31.41 -29.70 25.22
C ILE A 12 -32.51 -29.12 24.32
N GLY A 13 -33.79 -29.37 24.64
CA GLY A 13 -34.92 -28.79 23.91
C GLY A 13 -34.93 -27.26 23.97
N TYR A 14 -34.71 -26.67 25.15
CA TYR A 14 -34.65 -25.22 25.30
C TYR A 14 -33.44 -24.59 24.60
N PHE A 15 -32.30 -25.26 24.59
CA PHE A 15 -31.10 -24.76 23.91
C PHE A 15 -31.27 -24.72 22.39
N VAL A 16 -31.85 -25.78 21.80
CA VAL A 16 -32.13 -25.84 20.36
C VAL A 16 -33.18 -24.79 19.95
N LEU A 17 -34.23 -24.61 20.77
CA LEU A 17 -35.24 -23.58 20.54
C LEU A 17 -34.64 -22.18 20.58
N PHE A 18 -33.73 -21.91 21.53
CA PHE A 18 -33.06 -20.62 21.67
C PHE A 18 -32.16 -20.29 20.46
N ILE A 19 -31.42 -21.28 19.95
CA ILE A 19 -30.62 -21.12 18.73
C ILE A 19 -31.52 -20.81 17.53
N PHE A 20 -32.67 -21.49 17.40
CA PHE A 20 -33.60 -21.26 16.29
C PHE A 20 -34.23 -19.87 16.33
N ILE A 21 -34.52 -19.35 17.53
CA ILE A 21 -35.01 -17.97 17.71
C ILE A 21 -33.92 -16.96 17.35
N LEU A 22 -32.67 -17.17 17.78
CA LEU A 22 -31.55 -16.28 17.43
C LEU A 22 -31.27 -16.25 15.93
N MET A 23 -31.26 -17.42 15.28
CA MET A 23 -31.11 -17.53 13.82
C MET A 23 -32.25 -16.83 13.08
N SER A 24 -33.50 -17.00 13.54
CA SER A 24 -34.66 -16.34 12.93
C SER A 24 -34.63 -14.82 13.12
N ALA A 25 -34.18 -14.33 14.29
CA ALA A 25 -33.99 -12.92 14.55
C ALA A 25 -32.87 -12.34 13.67
N CYS A 26 -31.74 -13.04 13.55
CA CYS A 26 -30.65 -12.64 12.65
C CYS A 26 -31.13 -12.58 11.19
N LEU A 27 -31.87 -13.58 10.71
CA LEU A 27 -32.41 -13.59 9.36
C LEU A 27 -33.41 -12.45 9.14
N TYR A 28 -34.26 -12.15 10.14
CA TYR A 28 -35.18 -11.03 10.10
C TYR A 28 -34.46 -9.67 10.04
N TYR A 29 -33.37 -9.49 10.80
CA TYR A 29 -32.56 -8.27 10.73
C TYR A 29 -31.80 -8.15 9.41
N PHE A 30 -31.31 -9.24 8.84
CA PHE A 30 -30.64 -9.24 7.54
C PHE A 30 -31.59 -8.98 6.37
N LEU A 31 -32.83 -9.48 6.44
CA LEU A 31 -33.85 -9.26 5.40
C LEU A 31 -34.57 -7.91 5.52
N LYS A 32 -34.42 -7.23 6.67
CA LYS A 32 -34.99 -5.91 6.92
C LYS A 32 -33.93 -4.84 6.67
N GLU A 33 -33.46 -4.75 5.43
CA GLU A 33 -32.86 -3.50 4.96
C GLU A 33 -33.96 -2.43 4.95
N PRO A 34 -33.83 -1.33 5.73
CA PRO A 34 -34.66 -0.18 5.49
C PRO A 34 -34.22 0.41 4.15
N ALA A 35 -35.16 0.54 3.21
CA ALA A 35 -35.00 1.42 2.06
C ALA A 35 -34.60 2.81 2.58
N SER A 36 -33.31 3.12 2.56
CA SER A 36 -32.79 4.42 2.97
C SER A 36 -33.14 5.39 1.84
N ASN A 37 -34.32 5.99 1.95
CA ASN A 37 -34.67 7.18 1.19
C ASN A 37 -33.83 8.35 1.72
N SER A 38 -32.56 8.42 1.33
CA SER A 38 -31.76 9.63 1.49
C SER A 38 -32.05 10.57 0.33
N PRO A 39 -32.53 11.81 0.57
CA PRO A 39 -32.68 12.81 -0.47
C PRO A 39 -31.31 13.42 -0.78
N LEU A 40 -30.52 12.72 -1.60
CA LEU A 40 -29.24 13.22 -2.14
C LEU A 40 -29.11 13.00 -3.66
N GLU A 41 -30.22 12.66 -4.33
CA GLU A 41 -30.27 12.39 -5.77
C GLU A 41 -30.65 13.59 -6.67
N SER A 42 -30.66 14.83 -6.17
CA SER A 42 -31.03 15.99 -7.03
C SER A 42 -29.88 16.85 -7.54
N LYS A 43 -28.62 16.42 -7.42
CA LYS A 43 -27.46 17.14 -8.01
C LYS A 43 -26.42 16.28 -8.73
N LEU A 44 -26.83 15.14 -9.29
CA LEU A 44 -25.99 14.37 -10.23
C LEU A 44 -26.55 14.35 -11.67
N HIS A 45 -27.23 15.41 -12.08
CA HIS A 45 -27.50 15.68 -13.50
C HIS A 45 -26.43 16.62 -14.07
N SER A 46 -25.23 16.10 -14.33
CA SER A 46 -24.27 16.71 -15.28
C SER A 46 -23.19 15.75 -15.81
N SER A 47 -23.38 14.43 -15.75
CA SER A 47 -22.42 13.46 -16.29
C SER A 47 -22.37 13.37 -17.82
N GLU A 48 -23.16 14.18 -18.53
CA GLU A 48 -23.12 14.27 -20.01
C GLU A 48 -22.19 15.38 -20.53
N ALA A 49 -21.67 16.27 -19.67
CA ALA A 49 -20.80 17.36 -20.09
C ALA A 49 -19.39 16.92 -20.53
N TRP A 50 -18.93 15.74 -20.12
CA TRP A 50 -17.61 15.23 -20.52
C TRP A 50 -17.59 14.52 -21.88
N LYS A 51 -18.76 14.05 -22.38
CA LYS A 51 -18.89 13.37 -23.68
C LYS A 51 -18.86 14.31 -24.89
N GLN A 52 -18.87 15.62 -24.66
CA GLN A 52 -18.80 16.64 -25.72
C GLN A 52 -17.50 17.44 -25.68
N SER A 53 -16.47 16.91 -25.02
CA SER A 53 -15.12 17.46 -25.15
C SER A 53 -14.66 17.36 -26.61
N PRO A 54 -14.20 18.46 -27.24
CA PRO A 54 -13.62 18.44 -28.60
C PRO A 54 -12.44 17.46 -28.75
N PHE A 55 -11.88 16.95 -27.65
CA PHE A 55 -10.81 15.96 -27.65
C PHE A 55 -11.25 14.55 -28.05
N GLU A 56 -12.53 14.19 -27.90
CA GLU A 56 -12.98 12.81 -28.16
C GLU A 56 -13.26 12.57 -29.65
N LYS A 57 -13.66 13.61 -30.38
CA LYS A 57 -13.93 13.54 -31.83
C LYS A 57 -12.68 13.36 -32.69
N ASN A 58 -11.50 13.71 -32.18
CA ASN A 58 -10.23 13.55 -32.90
C ASN A 58 -9.54 12.19 -32.66
N ARG A 59 -10.05 11.33 -31.76
CA ARG A 59 -9.44 10.03 -31.46
C ARG A 59 -9.84 8.93 -32.45
N SER A 60 -10.97 9.06 -33.14
CA SER A 60 -11.46 8.03 -34.07
C SER A 60 -10.85 8.09 -35.48
N GLU A 61 -9.97 9.04 -35.79
CA GLU A 61 -9.39 9.21 -37.13
C GLU A 61 -7.85 9.12 -37.18
N LEU A 62 -7.19 8.81 -36.06
CA LEU A 62 -5.77 8.43 -36.07
C LEU A 62 -5.65 6.95 -36.44
N ASN A 63 -5.52 6.71 -37.74
CA ASN A 63 -4.95 5.51 -38.38
C ASN A 63 -4.31 4.52 -37.39
N GLU A 64 -5.05 3.48 -36.98
CA GLU A 64 -4.47 2.27 -36.39
C GLU A 64 -3.71 1.52 -37.50
N GLN A 65 -2.50 1.98 -37.80
CA GLN A 65 -1.50 1.08 -38.35
C GLN A 65 -1.19 0.03 -37.27
N PRO A 66 -1.20 -1.28 -37.60
CA PRO A 66 -0.86 -2.32 -36.64
C PRO A 66 0.60 -2.12 -36.21
N THR A 67 0.80 -1.50 -35.06
CA THR A 67 2.12 -1.40 -34.44
C THR A 67 2.46 -2.81 -33.94
N VAL A 68 3.46 -3.43 -34.58
CA VAL A 68 4.02 -4.68 -34.07
C VAL A 68 4.60 -4.36 -32.70
N LYS A 69 3.93 -4.82 -31.63
CA LYS A 69 4.42 -4.68 -30.27
C LYS A 69 5.73 -5.43 -30.14
N VAL A 70 6.85 -4.70 -30.09
CA VAL A 70 8.18 -5.29 -29.91
C VAL A 70 8.27 -5.76 -28.47
N PHE A 71 8.27 -7.08 -28.28
CA PHE A 71 8.38 -7.69 -26.96
C PHE A 71 9.85 -7.71 -26.52
N ILE A 72 10.15 -7.05 -25.39
CA ILE A 72 11.47 -7.07 -24.74
C ILE A 72 11.41 -8.05 -23.57
N SER A 73 12.37 -8.97 -23.49
CA SER A 73 12.41 -9.98 -22.43
C SER A 73 12.61 -9.36 -21.04
N LEU A 74 12.13 -10.03 -19.99
CA LEU A 74 12.32 -9.57 -18.61
C LEU A 74 13.81 -9.33 -18.26
N PRO A 75 14.76 -10.24 -18.56
CA PRO A 75 16.18 -9.99 -18.34
C PRO A 75 16.67 -8.71 -19.04
N ASP A 76 16.31 -8.50 -20.31
CA ASP A 76 16.74 -7.32 -21.07
C ASP A 76 16.17 -6.02 -20.49
N GLN A 77 14.93 -6.03 -19.99
CA GLN A 77 14.34 -4.87 -19.34
C GLN A 77 15.07 -4.53 -18.04
N ILE A 78 15.39 -5.54 -17.23
CA ILE A 78 16.16 -5.38 -16.00
C ILE A 78 17.56 -4.84 -16.32
N ASP A 79 18.27 -5.43 -17.27
CA ASP A 79 19.62 -5.00 -17.64
C ASP A 79 19.64 -3.54 -18.12
N ARG A 80 18.66 -3.12 -18.92
CA ARG A 80 18.51 -1.72 -19.34
C ARG A 80 18.30 -0.77 -18.16
N LEU A 81 17.47 -1.17 -17.19
CA LEU A 81 17.20 -0.35 -16.00
C LEU A 81 18.45 -0.23 -15.12
N ILE A 82 19.16 -1.33 -14.88
CA ILE A 82 20.34 -1.36 -14.01
C ILE A 82 21.54 -0.67 -14.66
N ALA A 83 21.68 -0.76 -16.00
CA ALA A 83 22.75 -0.09 -16.74
C ALA A 83 22.80 1.43 -16.54
N THR A 84 21.67 2.08 -16.21
CA THR A 84 21.63 3.53 -15.96
C THR A 84 22.28 3.94 -14.65
N ARG A 85 22.51 3.00 -13.72
CA ARG A 85 22.96 3.24 -12.34
C ARG A 85 22.08 4.20 -11.53
N ASN A 86 20.89 4.51 -12.02
CA ASN A 86 19.92 5.36 -11.33
C ASN A 86 19.22 4.53 -10.23
N PRO A 87 19.27 4.95 -8.95
CA PRO A 87 18.60 4.25 -7.85
C PRO A 87 17.11 4.01 -8.07
N ALA A 88 16.39 4.97 -8.70
CA ALA A 88 14.97 4.79 -8.99
C ALA A 88 14.72 3.68 -10.02
N ASN A 89 15.64 3.49 -10.97
CA ASN A 89 15.54 2.38 -11.92
C ASN A 89 15.87 1.03 -11.27
N ALA A 90 16.73 1.00 -10.25
CA ALA A 90 16.96 -0.21 -9.46
C ALA A 90 15.69 -0.64 -8.71
N LEU A 91 14.93 0.31 -8.14
CA LEU A 91 13.62 0.01 -7.55
C LEU A 91 12.63 -0.50 -8.60
N LYS A 92 12.59 0.10 -9.79
CA LYS A 92 11.75 -0.40 -10.91
C LYS A 92 12.11 -1.83 -11.31
N ALA A 93 13.41 -2.15 -11.39
CA ALA A 93 13.86 -3.50 -11.69
C ALA A 93 13.43 -4.51 -10.61
N TYR A 94 13.46 -4.10 -9.33
CA TYR A 94 12.90 -4.90 -8.25
C TYR A 94 11.39 -5.17 -8.43
N TRP A 95 10.62 -4.14 -8.79
CA TRP A 95 9.18 -4.29 -9.03
C TRP A 95 8.87 -5.20 -10.21
N LEU A 96 9.60 -5.12 -11.33
CA LEU A 96 9.42 -6.03 -12.47
C LEU A 96 9.55 -7.51 -12.06
N VAL A 97 10.55 -7.82 -11.23
CA VAL A 97 10.74 -9.18 -10.72
C VAL A 97 9.61 -9.57 -9.76
N THR A 98 9.24 -8.66 -8.85
CA THR A 98 8.21 -8.90 -7.83
C THR A 98 6.82 -9.08 -8.45
N ASP A 99 6.49 -8.31 -9.47
CA ASP A 99 5.26 -8.42 -10.24
C ASP A 99 5.16 -9.79 -10.92
N CYS A 100 6.25 -10.27 -11.52
CA CYS A 100 6.28 -11.62 -12.07
C CYS A 100 6.14 -12.72 -11.00
N ILE A 101 6.72 -12.55 -9.81
CA ILE A 101 6.51 -13.50 -8.69
C ILE A 101 5.04 -13.54 -8.30
N HIS A 102 4.41 -12.38 -8.09
CA HIS A 102 2.99 -12.28 -7.73
C HIS A 102 2.09 -12.85 -8.84
N PHE A 103 2.37 -12.55 -10.10
CA PHE A 103 1.63 -13.08 -11.23
C PHE A 103 1.71 -14.61 -11.30
N GLN A 104 2.89 -15.20 -11.10
CA GLN A 104 3.03 -16.66 -11.07
C GLN A 104 2.28 -17.31 -9.91
N GLN A 105 2.16 -16.61 -8.77
CA GLN A 105 1.47 -17.13 -7.58
C GLN A 105 -0.06 -16.97 -7.67
N TRP A 106 -0.55 -15.85 -8.18
CA TRP A 106 -1.98 -15.49 -8.11
C TRP A 106 -2.67 -15.36 -9.46
N GLY A 107 -1.91 -15.40 -10.57
CA GLY A 107 -2.44 -15.24 -11.93
C GLY A 107 -2.95 -13.84 -12.25
N ASN A 108 -2.62 -12.85 -11.42
CA ASN A 108 -2.99 -11.45 -11.57
C ASN A 108 -1.91 -10.54 -10.93
N LEU A 109 -1.78 -9.30 -11.42
CA LEU A 109 -0.87 -8.30 -10.86
C LEU A 109 -1.57 -7.46 -9.78
N PRO A 110 -0.87 -7.12 -8.67
CA PRO A 110 -1.46 -6.30 -7.60
C PRO A 110 -1.99 -4.94 -8.06
N VAL A 111 -1.41 -4.35 -9.12
CA VAL A 111 -1.85 -3.06 -9.67
C VAL A 111 -3.29 -3.08 -10.18
N PHE A 112 -3.84 -4.26 -10.52
CA PHE A 112 -5.24 -4.40 -10.91
C PHE A 112 -6.19 -4.62 -9.73
N ALA A 113 -5.65 -4.84 -8.53
CA ALA A 113 -6.42 -4.95 -7.30
C ALA A 113 -6.61 -3.61 -6.59
N PHE A 114 -5.92 -2.53 -6.95
CA PHE A 114 -6.09 -1.23 -6.28
C PHE A 114 -5.54 -0.07 -7.14
N PRO A 115 -6.15 1.14 -7.13
CA PRO A 115 -7.38 1.55 -6.43
C PRO A 115 -8.66 1.15 -7.17
N VAL A 116 -8.56 0.75 -8.45
CA VAL A 116 -9.68 0.27 -9.25
C VAL A 116 -9.52 -1.24 -9.41
N PHE A 117 -10.31 -1.99 -8.63
CA PHE A 117 -10.38 -3.44 -8.77
C PHE A 117 -10.91 -3.79 -10.16
N ARG A 118 -10.07 -4.40 -10.98
CA ARG A 118 -10.48 -5.07 -12.21
C ARG A 118 -9.69 -6.34 -12.42
N GLU A 119 -10.26 -7.27 -13.17
CA GLU A 119 -9.52 -8.43 -13.64
C GLU A 119 -8.58 -8.05 -14.79
N MET A 120 -7.47 -8.78 -14.92
CA MET A 120 -6.68 -8.77 -16.14
C MET A 120 -7.46 -9.45 -17.27
N THR A 121 -7.45 -8.81 -18.45
CA THR A 121 -7.97 -9.40 -19.68
C THR A 121 -7.11 -10.61 -20.11
N VAL A 122 -7.65 -11.44 -21.00
CA VAL A 122 -6.92 -12.60 -21.55
C VAL A 122 -5.62 -12.16 -22.25
N THR A 123 -5.67 -11.05 -23.00
CA THR A 123 -4.48 -10.50 -23.66
C THR A 123 -3.43 -10.03 -22.66
N GLU A 124 -3.84 -9.31 -21.60
CA GLU A 124 -2.91 -8.88 -20.54
C GLU A 124 -2.26 -10.06 -19.84
N LYS A 125 -3.03 -11.11 -19.50
CA LYS A 125 -2.47 -12.34 -18.90
C LYS A 125 -1.49 -13.03 -19.85
N SER A 126 -1.82 -13.12 -21.13
CA SER A 126 -0.93 -13.70 -22.14
C SER A 126 0.38 -12.91 -22.29
N ASP A 127 0.32 -11.58 -22.28
CA ASP A 127 1.51 -10.73 -22.34
C ASP A 127 2.38 -10.89 -21.09
N GLU A 128 1.75 -10.96 -19.91
CA GLU A 128 2.46 -11.18 -18.65
C GLU A 128 3.10 -12.57 -18.57
N VAL A 129 2.43 -13.62 -19.06
CA VAL A 129 3.02 -14.96 -19.20
C VAL A 129 4.29 -14.92 -20.06
N LYS A 130 4.26 -14.18 -21.18
CA LYS A 130 5.45 -14.03 -22.03
C LYS A 130 6.55 -13.27 -21.29
N LEU A 131 6.23 -12.15 -20.65
CA LEU A 131 7.19 -11.34 -19.88
C LEU A 131 7.89 -12.17 -18.81
N CYS A 132 7.10 -12.85 -17.98
CA CYS A 132 7.59 -13.60 -16.83
C CYS A 132 8.20 -14.97 -17.16
N SER A 133 8.18 -15.38 -18.43
CA SER A 133 8.83 -16.63 -18.88
C SER A 133 10.35 -16.63 -18.65
N GLY A 134 10.97 -15.44 -18.61
CA GLY A 134 12.40 -15.26 -18.33
C GLY A 134 12.75 -15.17 -16.84
N LEU A 135 11.78 -15.32 -15.92
CA LEU A 135 12.05 -15.20 -14.49
C LEU A 135 12.87 -16.41 -14.01
N THR A 136 14.05 -16.13 -13.45
CA THR A 136 14.95 -17.15 -12.87
C THR A 136 15.23 -16.87 -11.40
N GLU A 137 15.65 -17.88 -10.65
CA GLU A 137 16.07 -17.71 -9.24
C GLU A 137 17.19 -16.66 -9.09
N ARG A 138 18.11 -16.59 -10.06
CA ARG A 138 19.16 -15.56 -10.07
C ARG A 138 18.56 -14.15 -10.13
N LEU A 139 17.52 -13.92 -10.94
CA LEU A 139 16.85 -12.62 -11.00
C LEU A 139 16.10 -12.30 -9.70
N LYS A 140 15.49 -13.30 -9.07
CA LYS A 140 14.83 -13.15 -7.76
C LYS A 140 15.83 -12.75 -6.67
N THR A 141 17.00 -13.38 -6.63
CA THR A 141 18.04 -13.00 -5.65
C THR A 141 18.63 -11.62 -5.96
N ALA A 142 18.95 -11.33 -7.23
CA ALA A 142 19.54 -10.05 -7.63
C ALA A 142 18.57 -8.86 -7.44
N SER A 143 17.25 -9.09 -7.50
CA SER A 143 16.28 -8.02 -7.26
C SER A 143 16.36 -7.46 -5.83
N LEU A 144 16.74 -8.28 -4.84
CA LEU A 144 16.94 -7.85 -3.46
C LEU A 144 18.17 -6.93 -3.31
N GLU A 145 19.21 -7.15 -4.12
CA GLU A 145 20.38 -6.26 -4.19
C GLU A 145 19.99 -4.91 -4.80
N ASN A 146 19.20 -4.93 -5.87
CA ASN A 146 18.66 -3.73 -6.50
C ASN A 146 17.79 -2.92 -5.53
N LEU A 147 16.94 -3.59 -4.77
CA LEU A 147 16.13 -2.97 -3.72
C LEU A 147 17.03 -2.35 -2.64
N SER A 148 18.01 -3.11 -2.15
CA SER A 148 18.96 -2.62 -1.14
C SER A 148 19.72 -1.38 -1.63
N TYR A 149 20.11 -1.34 -2.91
CA TYR A 149 20.73 -0.16 -3.52
C TYR A 149 19.77 1.04 -3.57
N ALA A 150 18.52 0.83 -3.97
CA ALA A 150 17.51 1.89 -3.99
C ALA A 150 17.25 2.47 -2.60
N VAL A 151 17.15 1.61 -1.57
CA VAL A 151 16.93 2.06 -0.18
C VAL A 151 18.10 2.89 0.32
N LYS A 152 19.35 2.42 0.12
CA LYS A 152 20.57 3.14 0.54
C LYS A 152 20.72 4.52 -0.10
N ASN A 153 20.06 4.75 -1.24
CA ASN A 153 20.07 6.03 -1.95
C ASN A 153 18.77 6.83 -1.76
N GLY A 154 17.94 6.48 -0.77
CA GLY A 154 16.78 7.27 -0.37
C GLY A 154 15.67 7.32 -1.43
N VAL A 155 15.53 6.32 -2.30
CA VAL A 155 14.44 6.27 -3.27
C VAL A 155 13.11 6.14 -2.53
N SER A 156 12.18 7.05 -2.79
CA SER A 156 10.84 7.01 -2.16
C SER A 156 10.15 5.67 -2.40
N GLY A 157 9.53 5.13 -1.34
CA GLY A 157 8.90 3.80 -1.33
C GLY A 157 9.86 2.61 -1.21
N ALA A 158 11.17 2.78 -1.41
CA ALA A 158 12.12 1.67 -1.36
C ALA A 158 12.23 1.05 0.04
N ALA A 159 12.30 1.86 1.11
CA ALA A 159 12.38 1.32 2.48
C ALA A 159 11.13 0.53 2.88
N ILE A 160 9.95 0.96 2.42
CA ILE A 160 8.70 0.22 2.62
C ILE A 160 8.75 -1.11 1.86
N ALA A 161 9.18 -1.09 0.60
CA ALA A 161 9.35 -2.32 -0.18
C ALA A 161 10.37 -3.28 0.47
N PHE A 162 11.46 -2.75 1.02
CA PHE A 162 12.46 -3.54 1.75
C PHE A 162 11.87 -4.20 2.99
N LEU A 163 11.14 -3.44 3.82
CA LEU A 163 10.41 -3.97 4.96
C LEU A 163 9.42 -5.07 4.54
N GLN A 164 8.65 -4.84 3.48
CA GLN A 164 7.62 -5.76 2.98
C GLN A 164 8.19 -7.05 2.38
N ALA A 165 9.35 -6.98 1.72
CA ALA A 165 10.04 -8.15 1.18
C ALA A 165 10.45 -9.13 2.29
N GLY A 166 10.72 -8.62 3.50
CA GLY A 166 11.16 -9.41 4.63
C GLY A 166 12.65 -9.81 4.54
N PRO A 167 13.17 -10.50 5.58
CA PRO A 167 14.56 -10.93 5.62
C PRO A 167 14.93 -11.78 4.40
N PHE A 168 15.86 -11.29 3.57
CA PHE A 168 16.33 -12.00 2.36
C PHE A 168 15.21 -12.39 1.38
N GLY A 169 14.12 -11.62 1.34
CA GLY A 169 12.96 -11.91 0.49
C GLY A 169 12.00 -12.97 1.04
N ASP A 170 12.20 -13.39 2.30
CA ASP A 170 11.33 -14.34 3.00
C ASP A 170 10.72 -13.65 4.23
N LYS A 171 9.52 -13.10 4.08
CA LYS A 171 8.78 -12.47 5.18
C LYS A 171 8.41 -13.46 6.29
N SER A 172 8.20 -14.74 5.97
CA SER A 172 7.85 -15.76 6.96
C SER A 172 8.99 -16.06 7.93
N ALA A 173 10.21 -15.66 7.59
CA ALA A 173 11.38 -15.72 8.46
C ALA A 173 11.19 -14.95 9.77
N LEU A 174 10.40 -13.87 9.76
CA LEU A 174 10.09 -13.07 10.96
C LEU A 174 9.38 -13.90 12.04
N GLU A 175 8.60 -14.90 11.64
CA GLU A 175 7.84 -15.78 12.53
C GLU A 175 8.56 -17.11 12.78
N SER A 176 9.14 -17.71 11.73
CA SER A 176 9.72 -19.06 11.81
C SER A 176 11.10 -19.09 12.48
N ARG A 177 11.86 -17.99 12.42
CA ARG A 177 13.20 -17.89 12.99
C ARG A 177 13.50 -16.49 13.59
N PRO A 178 12.64 -15.95 14.48
CA PRO A 178 12.71 -14.55 14.94
C PRO A 178 14.04 -14.16 15.62
N ASN A 179 14.76 -15.14 16.18
CA ASN A 179 15.99 -14.95 16.95
C ASN A 179 17.28 -15.22 16.13
N ASP A 180 17.16 -15.49 14.83
CA ASP A 180 18.32 -15.62 13.94
C ASP A 180 19.09 -14.27 13.92
N PRO A 181 20.42 -14.26 14.20
CA PRO A 181 21.21 -13.04 14.20
C PRO A 181 21.09 -12.22 12.91
N LEU A 182 20.96 -12.88 11.75
CA LEU A 182 20.80 -12.20 10.47
C LEU A 182 19.45 -11.52 10.33
N ILE A 183 18.40 -12.08 10.93
CA ILE A 183 17.06 -11.49 10.94
C ILE A 183 17.01 -10.30 11.89
N ILE A 184 17.64 -10.43 13.07
CA ILE A 184 17.75 -9.31 14.01
C ILE A 184 18.45 -8.12 13.34
N GLU A 185 19.53 -8.37 12.60
CA GLU A 185 20.23 -7.30 11.92
C GLU A 185 19.44 -6.70 10.76
N TRP A 186 18.73 -7.55 9.99
CA TRP A 186 17.81 -7.08 8.98
C TRP A 186 16.71 -6.19 9.58
N LYS A 187 16.11 -6.55 10.73
CA LYS A 187 15.06 -5.77 11.41
C LYS A 187 15.58 -4.38 11.77
N LYS A 188 16.77 -4.32 12.38
CA LYS A 188 17.44 -3.04 12.71
C LYS A 188 17.67 -2.19 11.48
N GLN A 189 18.18 -2.78 10.41
CA GLN A 189 18.42 -2.07 9.15
C GLN A 189 17.13 -1.53 8.55
N ALA A 190 16.09 -2.37 8.44
CA ALA A 190 14.81 -1.98 7.85
C ALA A 190 14.18 -0.82 8.60
N ILE A 191 14.19 -0.87 9.94
CA ILE A 191 13.61 0.18 10.78
C ILE A 191 14.46 1.44 10.76
N ALA A 192 15.78 1.35 10.82
CA ALA A 192 16.64 2.53 10.74
C ALA A 192 16.41 3.31 9.42
N GLN A 193 16.36 2.59 8.29
CA GLN A 193 16.13 3.19 6.98
C GLN A 193 14.72 3.79 6.86
N LEU A 194 13.70 3.08 7.35
CA LEU A 194 12.33 3.56 7.31
C LEU A 194 12.13 4.78 8.24
N THR A 195 12.72 4.76 9.43
CA THR A 195 12.71 5.88 10.39
C THR A 195 13.40 7.11 9.83
N GLU A 196 14.54 6.98 9.15
CA GLU A 196 15.21 8.11 8.52
C GLU A 196 14.31 8.80 7.49
N ILE A 197 13.70 8.02 6.59
CA ILE A 197 12.81 8.53 5.54
C ILE A 197 11.51 9.11 6.14
N ALA A 198 10.93 8.45 7.14
CA ALA A 198 9.76 8.96 7.87
C ALA A 198 10.06 10.27 8.59
N ASN A 199 11.21 10.39 9.24
CA ASN A 199 11.62 11.60 9.96
C ASN A 199 11.87 12.77 9.00
N ASN A 200 12.26 12.48 7.76
CA ASN A 200 12.33 13.47 6.70
C ASN A 200 10.96 13.85 6.13
N GLY A 201 9.86 13.28 6.62
CA GLY A 201 8.49 13.66 6.26
C GLY A 201 7.88 12.84 5.13
N ASP A 202 8.37 11.64 4.82
CA ASP A 202 7.70 10.76 3.87
C ASP A 202 6.40 10.18 4.48
N TYR A 203 5.25 10.57 3.91
CA TYR A 203 3.93 10.21 4.42
C TYR A 203 3.74 8.71 4.62
N MET A 204 4.10 7.93 3.59
CA MET A 204 3.87 6.48 3.61
C MET A 204 4.76 5.79 4.64
N SER A 205 6.00 6.24 4.81
CA SER A 205 6.92 5.68 5.81
C SER A 205 6.46 5.98 7.23
N VAL A 206 5.95 7.19 7.49
CA VAL A 206 5.33 7.56 8.77
C VAL A 206 4.13 6.66 9.07
N LEU A 207 3.22 6.49 8.10
CA LEU A 207 2.05 5.62 8.23
C LEU A 207 2.44 4.17 8.54
N VAL A 208 3.45 3.63 7.85
CA VAL A 208 3.93 2.26 8.09
C VAL A 208 4.50 2.14 9.51
N LEU A 209 5.37 3.06 9.95
CA LEU A 209 5.93 3.02 11.31
C LEU A 209 4.89 3.13 12.40
N ALA A 210 3.85 3.96 12.21
CA ALA A 210 2.74 4.06 13.15
C ALA A 210 2.08 2.68 13.37
N ASN A 211 1.81 1.95 12.29
CA ASN A 211 1.23 0.61 12.40
C ASN A 211 2.22 -0.42 12.94
N GLU A 212 3.48 -0.38 12.53
CA GLU A 212 4.51 -1.33 13.01
C GLU A 212 4.70 -1.24 14.53
N TYR A 213 4.76 -0.03 15.11
CA TYR A 213 4.86 0.15 16.55
C TYR A 213 3.53 -0.07 17.30
N ASP A 214 2.38 0.04 16.64
CA ASP A 214 1.04 -0.21 17.22
C ASP A 214 0.76 -1.72 17.33
N SER A 215 0.92 -2.48 16.24
CA SER A 215 0.52 -3.90 16.20
C SER A 215 1.64 -4.91 16.39
N SER A 216 2.92 -4.50 16.36
CA SER A 216 4.09 -5.39 16.44
C SER A 216 4.01 -6.55 15.44
N ASN A 217 4.09 -6.24 14.13
CA ASN A 217 4.02 -7.22 13.04
C ASN A 217 5.28 -8.09 12.90
N GLY A 218 6.01 -8.31 14.00
CA GLY A 218 7.24 -9.10 14.06
C GLY A 218 8.53 -8.36 13.70
N VAL A 219 8.47 -7.11 13.20
CA VAL A 219 9.68 -6.32 12.90
C VAL A 219 10.18 -5.54 14.12
N VAL A 220 9.28 -4.82 14.79
CA VAL A 220 9.56 -4.09 16.04
C VAL A 220 8.67 -4.58 17.16
N GLU A 221 9.14 -4.40 18.39
CA GLU A 221 8.28 -4.52 19.57
C GLU A 221 7.26 -3.38 19.60
N ASN A 222 6.09 -3.67 20.18
CA ASN A 222 5.08 -2.64 20.43
C ASN A 222 5.70 -1.49 21.25
N ASN A 223 5.53 -0.26 20.79
CA ASN A 223 6.01 0.93 21.48
C ASN A 223 4.94 2.03 21.37
N PRO A 224 4.08 2.19 22.39
CA PRO A 224 2.96 3.13 22.34
C PRO A 224 3.40 4.58 22.11
N SER A 225 4.56 4.99 22.64
CA SER A 225 5.08 6.35 22.48
C SER A 225 5.48 6.64 21.01
N LEU A 226 6.20 5.71 20.38
CA LEU A 226 6.57 5.84 18.96
C LEU A 226 5.35 5.66 18.04
N ALA A 227 4.46 4.71 18.34
CA ALA A 227 3.21 4.53 17.61
C ALA A 227 2.37 5.82 17.65
N PHE A 228 2.22 6.44 18.82
CA PHE A 228 1.52 7.70 19.00
C PHE A 228 2.20 8.86 18.26
N THR A 229 3.53 8.94 18.29
CA THR A 229 4.32 9.94 17.56
C THR A 229 4.00 9.90 16.06
N TYR A 230 4.13 8.73 15.43
CA TYR A 230 3.87 8.59 14.00
C TYR A 230 2.38 8.71 13.66
N ALA A 231 1.48 8.25 14.53
CA ALA A 231 0.04 8.42 14.35
C ALA A 231 -0.40 9.89 14.35
N ILE A 232 0.13 10.72 15.25
CA ILE A 232 -0.12 12.18 15.24
C ILE A 232 0.42 12.79 13.94
N ALA A 233 1.64 12.43 13.52
CA ALA A 233 2.22 12.94 12.29
C ALA A 233 1.35 12.60 11.07
N THR A 234 0.87 11.35 10.97
CA THR A 234 -0.11 10.94 9.95
C THR A 234 -1.39 11.76 10.01
N ARG A 235 -1.98 11.95 11.20
CA ARG A 235 -3.19 12.76 11.38
C ARG A 235 -2.99 14.19 10.88
N GLN A 236 -1.84 14.81 11.19
CA GLN A 236 -1.49 16.14 10.72
C GLN A 236 -1.34 16.20 9.19
N PHE A 237 -0.90 15.12 8.53
CA PHE A 237 -0.89 15.04 7.07
C PHE A 237 -2.30 14.95 6.50
N ASP A 238 -3.11 14.02 7.02
CA ASP A 238 -4.47 13.77 6.56
C ASP A 238 -5.34 15.03 6.69
N ASP A 239 -5.21 15.78 7.79
CA ASP A 239 -5.90 17.05 8.01
C ASP A 239 -5.52 18.11 6.95
N ARG A 240 -4.26 18.14 6.53
CA ARG A 240 -3.79 19.06 5.48
C ARG A 240 -4.24 18.62 4.08
N PHE A 241 -4.35 17.32 3.85
CA PHE A 241 -4.95 16.77 2.64
C PHE A 241 -6.48 16.95 2.62
N GLY A 242 -7.10 17.28 3.75
CA GLY A 242 -8.55 17.38 3.87
C GLY A 242 -9.25 16.02 3.78
N ILE A 243 -8.56 14.94 4.16
CA ILE A 243 -9.09 13.57 4.15
C ILE A 243 -9.30 13.04 5.57
N PRO A 244 -10.26 12.14 5.80
CA PRO A 244 -10.39 11.45 7.09
C PRO A 244 -9.14 10.62 7.41
N SER A 245 -8.62 10.75 8.63
CA SER A 245 -7.49 9.94 9.08
C SER A 245 -7.92 8.58 9.61
N GLN A 246 -7.12 7.54 9.34
CA GLN A 246 -7.26 6.24 10.00
C GLN A 246 -6.85 6.28 11.49
N PHE A 247 -6.21 7.35 11.94
CA PHE A 247 -5.90 7.66 13.33
C PHE A 247 -6.89 8.70 13.86
N ASN A 248 -8.16 8.31 13.96
CA ASN A 248 -9.21 9.14 14.55
C ASN A 248 -8.98 9.36 16.07
N ASP A 249 -9.75 10.26 16.66
CA ASP A 249 -9.60 10.67 18.06
C ASP A 249 -9.65 9.49 19.04
N GLU A 250 -10.50 8.49 18.77
CA GLU A 250 -10.61 7.29 19.59
C GLU A 250 -9.33 6.44 19.51
N ARG A 251 -8.78 6.21 18.31
CA ARG A 251 -7.54 5.45 18.14
C ARG A 251 -6.35 6.19 18.75
N LEU A 252 -6.28 7.51 18.60
CA LEU A 252 -5.25 8.33 19.24
C LEU A 252 -5.36 8.27 20.77
N ALA A 253 -6.58 8.34 21.33
CA ALA A 253 -6.79 8.22 22.77
C ALA A 253 -6.34 6.84 23.31
N ARG A 254 -6.53 5.77 22.55
CA ARG A 254 -6.01 4.43 22.92
C ARG A 254 -4.49 4.39 22.93
N LEU A 255 -3.83 4.93 21.90
CA LEU A 255 -2.36 4.99 21.82
C LEU A 255 -1.75 5.87 22.92
N GLN A 256 -2.46 6.95 23.28
CA GLN A 256 -2.07 7.84 24.36
C GLN A 256 -2.27 7.19 25.75
N SER A 257 -3.15 6.20 25.86
CA SER A 257 -3.48 5.57 27.13
C SER A 257 -2.25 4.90 27.75
N GLY A 258 -1.88 5.32 28.95
CA GLY A 258 -0.73 4.80 29.67
C GLY A 258 0.58 5.53 29.39
N LEU A 259 0.61 6.51 28.48
CA LEU A 259 1.76 7.40 28.33
C LEU A 259 1.79 8.44 29.46
N SER A 260 2.99 8.76 29.94
CA SER A 260 3.24 9.90 30.81
C SER A 260 3.06 11.22 30.03
N GLN A 261 2.86 12.32 30.76
CA GLN A 261 2.75 13.64 30.13
C GLN A 261 4.02 14.03 29.36
N ASP A 262 5.20 13.63 29.84
CA ASP A 262 6.48 13.91 29.16
C ASP A 262 6.59 13.12 27.84
N GLU A 263 6.14 11.86 27.81
CA GLU A 263 6.06 11.07 26.58
C GLU A 263 5.08 11.67 25.58
N ILE A 264 3.90 12.11 26.04
CA ILE A 264 2.90 12.78 25.20
C ILE A 264 3.47 14.07 24.58
N ASN A 265 4.13 14.89 25.39
CA ASN A 265 4.74 16.14 24.94
C ASN A 265 5.86 15.87 23.92
N THR A 266 6.71 14.88 24.18
CA THR A 266 7.81 14.48 23.30
C THR A 266 7.29 13.93 21.98
N ALA A 267 6.29 13.06 22.02
CA ALA A 267 5.66 12.49 20.83
C ALA A 267 5.00 13.58 19.96
N THR A 268 4.26 14.50 20.58
CA THR A 268 3.60 15.61 19.89
C THR A 268 4.61 16.57 19.25
N SER A 269 5.70 16.88 19.96
CA SER A 269 6.78 17.72 19.44
C SER A 269 7.46 17.05 18.25
N SER A 270 7.82 15.77 18.37
CA SER A 270 8.44 14.98 17.30
C SER A 270 7.54 14.87 16.08
N ALA A 271 6.24 14.60 16.28
CA ALA A 271 5.26 14.54 15.20
C ALA A 271 5.15 15.87 14.44
N THR A 272 5.20 16.99 15.16
CA THR A 272 5.17 18.33 14.57
C THR A 272 6.42 18.60 13.72
N THR A 273 7.60 18.16 14.17
CA THR A 273 8.84 18.24 13.38
C THR A 273 8.74 17.42 12.10
N ILE A 274 8.24 16.18 12.18
CA ILE A 274 8.02 15.32 11.02
C ILE A 274 7.07 16.00 10.02
N SER A 275 5.97 16.59 10.51
CA SER A 275 5.01 17.29 9.65
C SER A 275 5.61 18.54 8.98
N ALA A 276 6.46 19.27 9.70
CA ALA A 276 7.18 20.42 9.16
C ALA A 276 8.18 20.01 8.06
N ASN A 277 8.88 18.88 8.23
CA ASN A 277 9.81 18.36 7.22
C ASN A 277 9.09 17.97 5.93
N TRP A 278 7.92 17.31 6.03
CA TRP A 278 7.09 17.03 4.86
C TRP A 278 6.67 18.31 4.12
N LEU A 279 6.19 19.33 4.85
CA LEU A 279 5.81 20.62 4.26
C LEU A 279 6.97 21.28 3.51
N LYS A 280 8.17 21.21 4.09
CA LYS A 280 9.39 21.72 3.46
C LYS A 280 9.64 20.99 2.14
N ASN A 281 9.63 19.66 2.15
CA ASN A 281 9.88 18.85 0.94
C ASN A 281 8.84 19.11 -0.15
N VAL A 282 7.55 19.22 0.20
CA VAL A 282 6.48 19.52 -0.77
C VAL A 282 6.70 20.88 -1.42
N ARG A 283 7.13 21.90 -0.66
CA ARG A 283 7.46 23.22 -1.20
C ARG A 283 8.65 23.17 -2.13
N GLU A 284 9.74 22.53 -1.72
CA GLU A 284 10.94 22.38 -2.55
C GLU A 284 10.65 21.65 -3.86
N GLN A 285 9.85 20.58 -3.81
CA GLN A 285 9.40 19.88 -5.03
C GLN A 285 8.50 20.76 -5.90
N GLY A 286 7.58 21.53 -5.29
CA GLY A 286 6.73 22.47 -6.01
C GLY A 286 7.51 23.59 -6.71
N GLU A 287 8.58 24.09 -6.07
CA GLU A 287 9.49 25.10 -6.64
C GLU A 287 10.36 24.53 -7.77
N ILE A 288 10.83 23.29 -7.66
CA ILE A 288 11.55 22.61 -8.75
C ILE A 288 10.63 22.46 -9.97
N LEU A 289 9.38 22.02 -9.75
CA LEU A 289 8.42 21.85 -10.83
C LEU A 289 8.07 23.19 -11.49
N SER A 290 7.83 24.24 -10.72
CA SER A 290 7.52 25.57 -11.27
C SER A 290 8.70 26.19 -12.05
N ASN A 291 9.93 25.97 -11.60
CA ASN A 291 11.14 26.43 -12.30
C ASN A 291 11.48 25.58 -13.54
N SER A 292 11.12 24.30 -13.57
CA SER A 292 11.32 23.42 -14.73
C SER A 292 10.41 23.76 -15.92
N VAL A 293 9.25 24.36 -15.66
CA VAL A 293 8.28 24.79 -16.69
C VAL A 293 8.74 26.07 -17.44
N ALA A 294 9.79 26.75 -16.95
CA ALA A 294 10.39 27.92 -17.62
C ALA A 294 11.41 27.56 -18.74
N ALA A 295 11.73 26.27 -18.93
CA ALA A 295 12.46 25.79 -20.10
C ALA A 295 11.48 25.51 -21.26
N PRO A 296 11.84 25.77 -22.54
CA PRO A 296 10.92 25.60 -23.65
C PRO A 296 10.37 24.17 -23.68
N ALA A 297 9.04 24.09 -23.64
CA ALA A 297 8.28 22.87 -23.47
C ALA A 297 8.63 21.81 -24.52
N ILE A 298 9.27 20.73 -24.09
CA ILE A 298 9.16 19.44 -24.77
C ILE A 298 7.93 18.77 -24.14
N SER A 299 6.88 18.60 -24.94
CA SER A 299 5.58 18.10 -24.49
C SER A 299 5.69 16.80 -23.67
N PRO A 300 5.09 16.74 -22.46
CA PRO A 300 5.16 15.58 -21.55
C PRO A 300 4.31 14.38 -22.01
N LEU A 301 3.65 14.44 -23.18
CA LEU A 301 2.79 13.35 -23.67
C LEU A 301 3.55 12.17 -24.30
N ASN A 302 4.85 12.29 -24.57
CA ASN A 302 5.63 11.19 -25.17
C ASN A 302 6.17 10.19 -24.14
N LEU A 303 6.18 10.50 -22.83
CA LEU A 303 6.84 9.66 -21.82
C LEU A 303 5.96 8.55 -21.22
N LEU A 304 4.64 8.58 -21.43
CA LEU A 304 3.71 7.60 -20.84
C LEU A 304 3.19 6.54 -21.82
N VAL A 305 3.45 6.68 -23.13
CA VAL A 305 3.05 5.69 -24.15
C VAL A 305 4.21 4.77 -24.53
N GLU A 306 5.46 5.13 -24.25
CA GLU A 306 6.66 4.33 -24.59
C GLU A 306 7.16 3.40 -23.47
N SER A 307 6.42 3.24 -22.37
CA SER A 307 6.84 2.39 -21.23
C SER A 307 6.04 1.09 -21.02
N ARG A 308 5.35 0.58 -22.06
CA ARG A 308 4.84 -0.81 -22.11
C ARG A 308 4.90 -1.40 -23.52
#